data_AF-A0A150U9P2-F1
#
_entry.id   AF-A0A150U9P2-F1
#
_cell.length_a   1.000
_cell.length_b   1.000
_cell.length_c   1.000
_cell.angle_alpha   90.00
_cell.angle_beta   90.00
_cell.angle_gamma   90.00
#
_symmetry.space_group_name_H-M   'P 1'
#
loop_
_entity.id
_entity.type
_entity.pdbx_description
1 polymer ?
#
loop_
_entity_poly.entity_id
_entity_poly.type
_entity_poly.pdbx_seq_one_letter_code
_entity_poly.pdbx_strand_id
1 'polypeptide(L)'
;MSKLIVADISDAKSILQELRGLAPDLPNVPIQPMIVSLQCEPGMFDFYQKLPWVLPVCQYEDAREMIEKLQSRVIGPIEAYLAGQLR
;
A
#
# COMPACT_ATOMS: atom_id res chain seq x y z
N MET A 1 12.95 -11.91 7.21
CA MET A 1 12.57 -10.48 7.26
C MET A 1 11.79 -10.14 6.02
N SER A 2 10.63 -9.50 6.16
CA SER A 2 9.80 -9.00 5.07
C SER A 2 10.56 -7.92 4.29
N LYS A 3 10.47 -7.92 2.95
CA LYS A 3 11.11 -6.89 2.10
C LYS A 3 10.15 -5.79 1.65
N LEU A 4 8.85 -6.03 1.78
CA LEU A 4 7.74 -5.17 1.36
C LEU A 4 6.44 -5.66 2.00
N ILE A 5 5.42 -4.81 2.02
CA ILE A 5 4.04 -5.12 2.40
C ILE A 5 3.12 -4.65 1.29
N VAL A 6 2.21 -5.51 0.83
CA VAL A 6 1.09 -5.12 -0.04
C VAL A 6 -0.18 -5.31 0.78
N ALA A 7 -0.96 -4.24 0.93
CA ALA A 7 -2.13 -4.23 1.79
C ALA A 7 -3.38 -3.84 1.00
N ASP A 8 -4.31 -4.78 0.86
CA ASP A 8 -5.64 -4.48 0.35
C ASP A 8 -6.47 -3.83 1.47
N ILE A 9 -6.80 -2.55 1.30
CA ILE A 9 -7.56 -1.74 2.25
C ILE A 9 -9.04 -1.63 1.86
N SER A 10 -9.50 -2.44 0.90
CA SER A 10 -10.91 -2.51 0.50
C SER A 10 -11.76 -3.10 1.64
N ASP A 11 -12.89 -2.46 1.95
CA ASP A 11 -13.83 -2.85 3.03
C ASP A 11 -13.12 -3.11 4.39
N ALA A 12 -12.07 -2.32 4.67
CA ALA A 12 -11.10 -2.66 5.70
C ALA A 12 -11.49 -2.18 7.11
N LYS A 13 -11.90 -3.11 7.97
CA LYS A 13 -11.83 -2.93 9.44
C LYS A 13 -10.58 -3.56 10.05
N SER A 14 -10.18 -4.75 9.61
CA SER A 14 -9.07 -5.51 10.21
C SER A 14 -7.69 -5.07 9.71
N ILE A 15 -7.52 -4.85 8.41
CA ILE A 15 -6.22 -4.46 7.83
C ILE A 15 -5.71 -3.12 8.37
N LEU A 16 -6.60 -2.16 8.66
CA LEU A 16 -6.21 -0.90 9.28
C LEU A 16 -5.65 -1.08 10.70
N GLN A 17 -6.11 -2.08 11.44
CA GLN A 17 -5.60 -2.39 12.78
C GLN A 17 -4.24 -3.08 12.70
N GLU A 18 -4.07 -4.00 11.75
CA GLU A 18 -2.78 -4.65 11.48
C GLU A 18 -1.73 -3.61 11.04
N LEU A 19 -2.09 -2.72 10.12
CA LEU A 19 -1.22 -1.62 9.69
C LEU A 19 -0.87 -0.68 10.84
N ARG A 20 -1.76 -0.48 11.83
CA ARG A 20 -1.46 0.33 13.02
C ARG A 20 -0.32 -0.27 13.83
N GLY A 21 -0.28 -1.59 13.98
CA GLY A 21 0.79 -2.28 14.70
C GLY A 21 2.08 -2.41 13.90
N LEU A 22 2.00 -2.50 12.58
CA LEU A 22 3.16 -2.79 11.73
C LEU A 22 3.83 -1.53 11.15
N ALA A 23 3.05 -0.57 10.65
CA ALA A 23 3.60 0.53 9.87
C ALA A 23 4.58 1.43 10.65
N PRO A 24 4.34 1.78 11.92
CA PRO A 24 5.30 2.58 12.70
C PRO A 24 6.60 1.83 13.04
N ASP A 25 6.50 0.51 13.24
CA ASP A 25 7.60 -0.33 13.74
C ASP A 25 8.51 -0.88 12.62
N LEU A 26 8.14 -0.64 11.36
CA LEU A 26 8.87 -1.11 10.17
C LEU A 26 9.37 0.07 9.30
N PRO A 27 10.25 0.94 9.83
CA PRO A 27 10.78 2.05 9.05
C PRO A 27 11.53 1.54 7.82
N ASN A 28 11.30 2.20 6.67
CA ASN A 28 11.88 1.88 5.37
C ASN A 28 11.41 0.57 4.72
N VAL A 29 10.45 -0.14 5.31
CA VAL A 29 9.77 -1.24 4.62
C VAL A 29 8.63 -0.65 3.80
N PRO A 30 8.67 -0.68 2.46
CA PRO A 30 7.63 -0.09 1.63
C PRO A 30 6.29 -0.80 1.85
N ILE A 31 5.26 -0.01 2.12
CA ILE A 31 3.88 -0.44 2.22
C ILE A 31 3.16 0.08 0.98
N GLN A 32 2.70 -0.83 0.12
CA GLN A 32 1.91 -0.52 -1.07
C GLN A 32 0.42 -0.79 -0.77
N PRO A 33 -0.36 0.24 -0.41
CA PRO A 33 -1.79 0.13 -0.22
C PRO A 33 -2.51 -0.04 -1.57
N MET A 34 -3.58 -0.85 -1.56
CA MET A 34 -4.42 -1.12 -2.72
C MET A 34 -5.90 -1.02 -2.34
N ILE A 35 -6.74 -0.45 -3.20
CA ILE A 35 -8.17 -0.29 -2.95
C ILE A 35 -9.00 -0.50 -4.22
N VAL A 36 -10.20 -1.08 -4.08
CA VAL A 36 -11.17 -1.14 -5.18
C VAL A 36 -11.60 0.29 -5.56
N SER A 37 -11.56 0.62 -6.85
CA SER A 37 -11.66 1.98 -7.42
C SER A 37 -12.95 2.76 -7.08
N LEU A 38 -13.97 2.09 -6.54
CA LEU A 38 -15.24 2.68 -6.12
C LEU A 38 -15.32 2.94 -4.61
N GLN A 39 -14.28 2.59 -3.85
CA GLN A 39 -14.22 2.82 -2.42
C GLN A 39 -13.31 4.01 -2.10
N CYS A 40 -13.79 4.88 -1.22
CA CYS A 40 -12.95 5.88 -0.60
C CYS A 40 -11.99 5.20 0.39
N GLU A 41 -10.83 5.81 0.56
CA GLU A 41 -9.90 5.40 1.61
C GLU A 41 -10.63 5.34 2.97
N PRO A 42 -10.43 4.28 3.75
CA PRO A 42 -11.09 4.17 5.04
C PRO A 42 -10.70 5.34 5.94
N GLY A 43 -11.66 5.81 6.76
CA GLY A 43 -11.36 6.82 7.78
C GLY A 43 -10.17 6.38 8.63
N MET A 44 -9.26 7.33 8.93
CA MET A 44 -7.95 7.14 9.58
C MET A 44 -6.78 6.74 8.66
N PHE A 45 -7.01 6.46 7.37
CA PHE A 45 -5.91 6.10 6.48
C PHE A 45 -4.89 7.25 6.27
N ASP A 46 -5.35 8.50 6.40
CA ASP A 46 -4.51 9.72 6.39
C ASP A 46 -3.36 9.70 7.41
N PHE A 47 -3.48 8.90 8.48
CA PHE A 47 -2.39 8.71 9.44
C PHE A 47 -1.19 8.01 8.79
N TYR A 48 -1.44 7.02 7.94
CA TYR A 48 -0.41 6.22 7.29
C TYR A 48 0.23 6.97 6.11
N GLN A 49 -0.54 7.76 5.37
CA GLN A 49 -0.03 8.56 4.23
C GLN A 49 1.08 9.56 4.61
N LYS A 50 1.20 9.89 5.90
CA LYS A 50 2.27 10.76 6.42
C LYS A 50 3.61 10.04 6.59
N LEU A 51 3.61 8.71 6.57
CA LEU A 51 4.81 7.91 6.73
C LEU A 51 5.52 7.80 5.36
N PRO A 52 6.81 8.16 5.24
CA PRO A 52 7.52 8.18 3.96
C PRO A 52 7.60 6.82 3.24
N TRP A 53 7.50 5.72 4.00
CA TRP A 53 7.53 4.36 3.46
C TRP A 53 6.15 3.81 3.11
N VAL A 54 5.08 4.60 3.28
CA VAL A 54 3.74 4.27 2.77
C VAL A 54 3.60 4.92 1.39
N LEU A 55 3.47 4.07 0.37
CA LEU A 55 3.41 4.49 -1.03
C LEU A 55 1.99 4.99 -1.40
N PRO A 56 1.84 5.75 -2.50
CA PRO A 56 0.53 6.16 -3.00
C PRO A 56 -0.40 4.97 -3.24
N VAL A 57 -1.69 5.15 -2.93
CA VAL A 57 -2.71 4.10 -3.07
C VAL A 57 -2.89 3.68 -4.52
N CYS A 58 -2.77 2.37 -4.77
CA CYS A 58 -3.07 1.77 -6.05
C CYS A 58 -4.55 1.41 -6.12
N GLN A 59 -5.29 2.06 -7.02
CA GLN A 59 -6.68 1.71 -7.32
C GLN A 59 -6.77 0.61 -8.39
N TYR A 60 -7.72 -0.30 -8.21
CA TYR A 60 -8.05 -1.34 -9.19
C TYR A 60 -9.57 -1.58 -9.24
N GLU A 61 -10.11 -1.96 -10.38
CA GLU A 61 -11.54 -2.20 -10.58
C GLU A 61 -11.92 -3.64 -10.22
N ASP A 62 -11.09 -4.60 -10.63
CA ASP A 62 -11.30 -6.02 -10.38
C ASP A 62 -9.98 -6.80 -10.26
N ALA A 63 -10.07 -8.07 -9.91
CA ALA A 63 -8.90 -8.93 -9.75
C ALA A 63 -8.11 -9.13 -11.05
N ARG A 64 -8.76 -9.06 -12.21
CA ARG A 64 -8.09 -9.24 -13.50
C ARG A 64 -7.24 -8.03 -13.82
N GLU A 65 -7.79 -6.82 -13.70
CA GLU A 65 -7.03 -5.58 -13.88
C GLU A 65 -5.85 -5.54 -12.89
N MET A 66 -6.09 -5.95 -11.64
CA MET A 66 -5.06 -6.00 -10.60
C MET A 66 -3.90 -6.91 -11.01
N ILE A 67 -4.19 -8.12 -11.49
CA ILE A 67 -3.16 -9.07 -11.93
C ILE A 67 -2.42 -8.55 -13.18
N GLU A 68 -3.15 -8.04 -14.17
CA GLU A 68 -2.56 -7.50 -15.41
C GLU A 68 -1.64 -6.30 -15.12
N LYS A 69 -1.99 -5.47 -14.15
CA LYS A 69 -1.24 -4.25 -13.79
C LYS A 69 -0.33 -4.42 -12.57
N LEU A 70 -0.23 -5.62 -11.98
CA LEU A 70 0.53 -5.88 -10.77
C LEU A 70 1.97 -5.36 -10.87
N GLN A 71 2.65 -5.66 -11.98
CA GLN A 71 4.04 -5.24 -12.18
C GLN A 71 4.17 -3.71 -12.20
N SER A 72 3.30 -3.03 -12.94
CA SER A 72 3.43 -1.58 -13.17
C SER A 72 2.90 -0.73 -12.01
N ARG A 73 1.85 -1.19 -11.32
CA ARG A 73 1.15 -0.42 -10.29
C ARG A 73 1.50 -0.80 -8.86
N VAL A 74 2.02 -2.00 -8.62
CA VAL A 74 2.35 -2.49 -7.27
C VAL A 74 3.85 -2.72 -7.13
N ILE A 75 4.43 -3.53 -8.02
CA ILE A 75 5.85 -3.91 -7.91
C ILE A 75 6.77 -2.76 -8.30
N GLY A 76 6.49 -2.07 -9.41
CA GLY A 76 7.31 -0.96 -9.90
C GLY A 76 7.52 0.17 -8.88
N PRO A 77 6.47 0.67 -8.21
CA PRO A 77 6.62 1.66 -7.14
C PRO A 77 7.48 1.15 -5.98
N ILE A 78 7.32 -0.12 -5.58
CA ILE A 78 8.13 -0.72 -4.51
C ILE A 78 9.60 -0.78 -4.92
N GLU A 79 9.91 -1.22 -6.14
CA GLU A 79 11.26 -1.28 -6.67
C GLU A 79 11.91 0.11 -6.73
N ALA A 80 11.17 1.11 -7.21
CA ALA A 80 11.63 2.49 -7.26
C ALA A 80 11.91 3.05 -5.86
N TYR A 81 11.06 2.74 -4.87
CA TYR A 81 11.29 3.13 -3.48
C TYR A 81 12.57 2.50 -2.92
N LEU A 82 12.76 1.19 -3.11
CA LEU A 82 13.94 0.47 -2.65
C LEU A 82 15.22 0.95 -3.35
N ALA A 83 15.12 1.37 -4.62
CA ALA A 83 16.22 2.01 -5.36
C ALA A 83 16.51 3.45 -4.91
N GLY A 84 15.71 4.03 -4.01
CA GLY A 84 15.86 5.40 -3.52
C GLY A 84 15.35 6.48 -4.48
N GLN A 85 14.52 6.10 -5.46
CA GLN A 85 13.98 6.99 -6.50
C GLN A 85 12.66 7.67 -6.09
N LEU A 86 12.05 7.25 -4.98
CA LEU A 86 10.79 7.76 -4.43
C LEU A 86 10.93 8.35 -3.01
N ARG A 87 12.14 8.81 -2.63
CA ARG A 87 12.41 9.38 -1.30
C ARG A 87 11.99 10.84 -1.16
#